data_AF-A0A8J7E5I2-F1
#
_entry.id   AF-A0A8J7E5I2-F1
#
_cell.length_a   1.000
_cell.length_b   1.000
_cell.length_c   1.000
_cell.angle_alpha   90.00
_cell.angle_beta   90.00
_cell.angle_gamma   90.00
#
_symmetry.space_group_name_H-M   'P 1'
#
loop_
_entity.id
_entity.type
_entity.pdbx_description
1 polymer ?
#
loop_
_entity_poly.entity_id
_entity_poly.type
_entity_poly.pdbx_seq_one_letter_code
_entity_poly.pdbx_strand_id
1 'polypeptide(L)' 'MSFFRSYIAPLLIVLIFAVAMLAVSARIFLPSDMMAPAPIEEQLSTTDSMPTATLDLDMPNLSELLHGPAGYAAEG' A
#
# COMPACT_ATOMS: atom_id res chain seq x y z
N MET A 1 39.61 -18.40 35.34
CA MET A 1 39.32 -17.96 33.96
C MET A 1 38.86 -19.07 33.00
N SER A 2 38.93 -20.36 33.37
CA SER A 2 38.49 -21.46 32.48
C SER A 2 36.98 -21.73 32.53
N PHE A 3 36.35 -21.61 33.71
CA PHE A 3 34.93 -21.93 33.93
C PHE A 3 33.97 -21.22 32.96
N PHE A 4 34.18 -19.92 32.73
CA PHE A 4 33.35 -19.14 31.81
C PHE A 4 33.43 -19.65 30.38
N ARG A 5 34.64 -19.96 29.90
CA ARG A 5 34.83 -20.45 28.52
C ARG A 5 34.50 -21.93 28.37
N SER A 6 34.61 -22.73 29.42
CA SER A 6 34.37 -24.18 29.36
C SER A 6 32.92 -24.58 29.59
N TYR A 7 32.10 -23.74 30.22
CA TYR A 7 30.70 -24.06 30.50
C TYR A 7 29.72 -23.02 29.97
N ILE A 8 29.99 -21.73 30.23
CA ILE A 8 29.09 -20.67 29.76
C ILE A 8 29.17 -20.51 28.24
N ALA A 9 30.37 -20.49 27.64
CA ALA A 9 30.49 -20.34 26.19
C ALA A 9 29.84 -21.49 25.39
N PRO A 10 30.04 -22.79 25.70
CA PRO A 10 29.34 -23.88 25.02
C PRO A 10 27.82 -23.81 25.20
N LEU A 11 27.34 -23.47 26.41
CA LEU A 11 25.92 -23.33 26.67
C LEU A 11 25.32 -22.21 25.83
N LEU A 12 25.96 -21.04 25.76
CA LEU A 12 25.51 -19.94 24.91
C LEU A 12 25.50 -20.30 23.43
N ILE A 13 26.49 -21.06 22.95
CA ILE A 13 26.50 -21.53 21.55
C ILE A 13 25.25 -22.38 21.27
N VAL A 14 24.94 -23.34 22.14
CA VAL A 14 23.75 -24.19 21.99
C VAL A 14 22.47 -23.37 22.13
N LEU A 15 22.40 -22.44 23.07
CA LEU A 15 21.25 -21.57 23.29
C LEU A 15 20.98 -20.70 22.05
N ILE A 16 22.01 -20.01 21.54
CA ILE A 16 21.90 -19.16 20.35
C ILE A 16 21.55 -20.01 19.13
N PHE A 17 22.14 -21.21 18.99
CA PHE A 17 21.82 -22.13 17.92
C PHE A 17 20.34 -22.59 17.97
N ALA A 18 19.84 -22.93 19.15
CA ALA A 18 18.45 -23.32 19.35
C ALA A 18 17.49 -22.16 19.03
N VAL A 19 17.81 -20.95 19.50
CA VAL A 19 17.04 -19.75 19.17
C VAL A 19 17.08 -19.46 17.67
N ALA A 20 18.23 -19.61 17.01
CA ALA A 20 18.37 -19.43 15.57
C ALA A 20 17.56 -20.46 14.78
N MET A 21 17.61 -21.74 15.16
CA MET A 21 16.78 -22.80 14.57
C MET A 21 15.29 -22.51 14.74
N LEU A 22 14.88 -22.06 15.93
CA LEU A 22 13.50 -21.67 16.22
C LEU A 22 13.08 -20.46 15.36
N ALA A 23 13.89 -19.40 15.32
CA ALA A 23 13.60 -18.18 14.58
C ALA A 23 13.53 -18.43 13.07
N VAL A 24 14.44 -19.24 12.52
CA VAL A 24 14.42 -19.64 11.09
C VAL A 24 13.17 -20.43 10.76
N SER A 25 12.76 -21.34 11.65
CA SER A 25 11.53 -22.12 11.48
C SER A 25 10.27 -21.25 11.61
N ALA A 26 10.24 -20.38 12.63
CA ALA A 26 9.13 -19.47 12.89
C ALA A 26 8.98 -18.41 11.78
N ARG A 27 10.07 -17.97 11.16
CA ARG A 27 10.06 -17.01 10.04
C ARG A 27 9.18 -17.47 8.87
N ILE A 28 9.06 -18.78 8.63
CA ILE A 28 8.21 -19.34 7.57
C ILE A 28 6.72 -19.12 7.88
N PHE A 29 6.36 -19.14 9.15
CA PHE A 29 4.99 -18.96 9.63
C PHE A 29 4.64 -17.51 9.97
N LEU A 30 5.65 -16.62 10.09
CA LEU A 30 5.39 -15.20 10.29
C LEU A 30 4.87 -14.61 8.96
N PRO A 31 3.70 -13.93 8.95
CA PRO A 31 3.15 -13.33 7.75
C PRO A 31 4.20 -12.42 7.10
N SER A 32 4.44 -12.59 5.80
CA SER A 32 5.32 -11.73 5.00
C SER A 32 4.93 -10.24 5.06
N ASP A 33 3.74 -9.95 5.58
CA ASP A 33 3.12 -8.65 5.78
C ASP A 33 3.83 -7.76 6.81
N MET A 34 4.62 -8.31 7.75
CA MET A 34 5.49 -7.49 8.61
C MET A 34 6.84 -7.13 7.97
N MET A 35 7.13 -7.62 6.77
CA MET A 35 8.29 -7.17 5.98
C MET A 35 7.93 -6.03 5.01
N ALA A 36 6.67 -5.63 4.93
CA ALA A 36 6.26 -4.46 4.17
C ALA A 36 6.68 -3.19 4.92
N PRO A 37 7.23 -2.16 4.23
CA PRO A 37 7.37 -0.83 4.81
C PRO A 37 6.01 -0.40 5.35
N ALA A 38 5.95 -0.01 6.64
CA ALA A 38 4.75 0.60 7.19
C ALA A 38 4.27 1.69 6.22
N PRO A 39 2.96 1.80 5.95
CA PRO A 39 2.45 2.83 5.07
C PRO A 39 3.05 4.17 5.48
N ILE A 40 3.90 4.74 4.62
CA ILE A 40 4.21 6.15 4.74
C ILE A 40 2.88 6.83 4.47
N GLU A 41 2.35 7.53 5.47
CA GLU A 41 1.18 8.36 5.30
C GLU A 41 1.49 9.36 4.18
N GLU A 42 1.14 9.05 2.93
CA GLU A 42 0.56 10.10 2.11
C GLU A 42 -0.71 10.45 2.86
N GLN A 43 -0.78 11.68 3.35
CA GLN A 43 -1.93 12.21 4.07
C GLN A 43 -3.21 11.90 3.28
N LEU A 44 -3.84 10.77 3.61
CA LEU A 44 -5.27 10.57 3.47
C LEU A 44 -5.92 11.38 4.58
N SER A 45 -5.66 12.70 4.56
CA SER A 45 -6.56 13.68 5.12
C SER A 45 -7.84 13.49 4.35
N THR A 46 -8.73 12.71 4.96
CA THR A 46 -10.15 12.61 4.69
C THR A 46 -10.69 13.98 4.23
N THR A 47 -10.71 14.19 2.93
CA THR A 47 -11.67 15.06 2.24
C THR A 47 -12.53 14.13 1.40
N ASP A 48 -13.02 13.06 2.04
CA ASP A 48 -14.15 12.31 1.55
C ASP A 48 -15.40 13.06 2.02
N SER A 49 -15.63 14.20 1.37
CA SER A 49 -16.81 15.02 1.54
C SER A 49 -17.12 15.70 0.23
N MET A 50 -17.21 14.95 -0.88
CA MET A 50 -18.13 15.25 -1.99
C MET A 50 -18.40 13.99 -2.83
N PRO A 51 -19.68 13.62 -3.00
CA PRO A 51 -20.19 13.32 -4.33
C PRO A 51 -21.16 14.44 -4.70
N THR A 52 -20.63 15.62 -5.01
CA THR A 52 -21.38 16.58 -5.84
C THR A 52 -21.10 16.22 -7.29
N ALA A 53 -21.63 15.09 -7.73
CA ALA A 53 -21.83 14.83 -9.14
C ALA A 53 -23.06 15.63 -9.60
N THR A 54 -22.97 16.95 -9.58
CA THR A 54 -23.79 17.79 -10.46
C THR A 54 -22.95 18.05 -11.71
N LEU A 55 -22.87 17.03 -12.56
CA LEU A 55 -22.71 17.26 -13.99
C LEU A 55 -24.01 17.90 -14.46
N ASP A 56 -24.17 19.19 -14.17
CA ASP A 56 -25.14 20.06 -14.85
C ASP A 56 -24.43 20.78 -16.00
N LEU A 57 -23.58 20.01 -16.69
CA LEU A 57 -23.14 20.33 -18.03
C LEU A 57 -24.03 19.46 -18.90
N ASP A 58 -25.11 20.05 -19.40
CA ASP A 58 -25.82 19.53 -20.56
C ASP A 58 -24.79 19.37 -21.68
N MET A 59 -24.16 18.19 -21.71
CA MET A 59 -23.01 17.94 -22.55
C MET A 59 -23.57 17.69 -23.94
N PRO A 60 -23.31 18.60 -24.90
CA PRO A 60 -23.89 18.47 -26.22
C PRO A 60 -23.49 17.13 -26.82
N ASN A 61 -24.43 16.50 -27.51
CA ASN A 61 -24.17 15.21 -28.13
C ASN A 61 -22.97 15.34 -29.09
N LEU A 62 -22.16 14.29 -29.18
CA LEU A 62 -20.95 14.27 -30.03
C LEU A 62 -21.22 14.70 -31.48
N SER A 63 -22.46 14.56 -31.97
CA SER A 63 -22.86 15.03 -33.30
C SER A 63 -22.94 16.56 -33.40
N GLU A 64 -23.35 17.29 -32.36
CA GLU A 64 -23.33 18.76 -32.34
C GLU A 64 -21.91 19.32 -32.26
N LEU A 65 -21.03 18.64 -31.53
CA LEU A 65 -19.60 19.00 -31.47
C LEU A 65 -18.88 18.74 -32.80
N LEU A 66 -19.33 17.74 -33.55
CA LEU A 66 -18.74 17.36 -34.83
C LEU A 66 -19.32 18.15 -36.02
N HIS A 67 -20.60 18.52 -35.99
CA HIS A 67 -21.27 19.21 -37.11
C HIS A 67 -21.51 20.69 -36.85
N GLY A 68 -21.19 21.18 -35.65
CA GLY A 68 -21.52 22.53 -35.21
C GLY A 68 -23.00 22.67 -34.87
N PRO A 69 -23.37 23.64 -34.01
CA PRO A 69 -24.74 23.83 -33.56
C PRO A 69 -25.69 24.06 -34.74
N ALA A 70 -26.73 23.23 -34.85
CA ALA A 70 -27.70 23.23 -35.97
C ALA A 70 -28.50 24.55 -36.11
N GLY A 71 -28.37 25.47 -35.15
CA GLY A 71 -29.03 26.77 -35.15
C GLY A 71 -28.49 27.80 -36.14
N TYR A 72 -27.32 27.58 -36.77
CA TYR A 72 -26.77 28.53 -37.75
C TYR A 72 -27.18 28.28 -39.20
N ALA A 73 -27.94 27.22 -39.49
CA ALA A 73 -28.37 26.90 -40.85
C ALA A 73 -29.70 27.58 -41.28
N ALA A 74 -30.29 28.44 -40.44
CA ALA A 74 -31.61 29.03 -40.68
C ALA A 74 -31.64 30.57 -40.78
N GLU A 75 -30.49 31.25 -40.78
CA GLU A 75 -30.39 32.68 -41.09
C GLU A 75 -29.22 32.94 -42.05
N GLY A 76 -29.52 32.94 -43.36
CA GLY A 76 -28.56 33.23 -44.44
C GLY A 76 -29.03 32.74 -45.80
#